data_AF-A0A2P1PPM8-F1
#
_entry.id   AF-A0A2P1PPM8-F1
#
_cell.length_a   1.000
_cell.length_b   1.000
_cell.length_c   1.000
_cell.angle_alpha   90.00
_cell.angle_beta   90.00
_cell.angle_gamma   90.00
#
_symmetry.space_group_name_H-M   'P 1'
#
loop_
_entity.id
_entity.type
_entity.pdbx_description
1 polymer ?
#
loop_
_entity_poly.entity_id
_entity_poly.type
_entity_poly.pdbx_seq_one_letter_code
_entity_poly.pdbx_strand_id
1 'polypeptide(L)'
;MEPSSFDIAFPEHGLPKGVDYWFNWSRSKGATLEPISVYRYRIVCTRPGQLSWVGWALYHSSLASLCEVIAVSGNAHKRASLYKEHP
;
A
#
# COMPACT_ATOMS: atom_id res chain seq x y z
N MET A 1 -17.85 1.76 9.99
CA MET A 1 -16.56 2.45 9.87
C MET A 1 -16.00 2.08 8.50
N GLU A 2 -15.74 3.05 7.63
CA GLU A 2 -15.20 2.75 6.30
C GLU A 2 -13.79 2.16 6.46
N PRO A 3 -13.46 1.03 5.80
CA PRO A 3 -12.12 0.47 5.86
C PRO A 3 -11.11 1.43 5.23
N SER A 4 -9.91 1.52 5.81
CA SER A 4 -8.86 2.38 5.28
C SER A 4 -8.11 1.66 4.18
N SER A 5 -7.87 2.30 3.04
CA SER A 5 -7.14 1.67 1.95
C SER A 5 -6.08 2.56 1.33
N PHE A 6 -5.13 1.91 0.65
CA PHE A 6 -4.16 2.53 -0.24
C PHE A 6 -4.35 1.93 -1.63
N ASP A 7 -4.62 2.78 -2.61
CA ASP A 7 -4.61 2.39 -4.01
C ASP A 7 -3.22 2.68 -4.55
N ILE A 8 -2.59 1.67 -5.15
CA ILE A 8 -1.22 1.72 -5.63
C ILE A 8 -1.17 1.40 -7.12
N ALA A 9 -0.24 2.05 -7.82
CA ALA A 9 0.05 1.81 -9.22
C ALA A 9 1.51 1.42 -9.42
N PHE A 10 1.73 0.42 -10.27
CA PHE A 10 3.05 0.02 -10.75
C PHE A 10 3.28 0.58 -12.17
N PRO A 11 4.54 0.76 -12.61
CA PRO A 11 4.85 1.14 -13.98
C PRO A 11 4.27 0.13 -15.01
N GLU A 12 3.82 0.62 -16.18
CA GLU A 12 3.05 -0.15 -17.17
C GLU A 12 3.84 -1.24 -17.94
N HIS A 13 5.07 -1.56 -17.51
CA HIS A 13 5.97 -2.51 -18.18
C HIS A 13 6.05 -3.88 -17.50
N GLY A 14 5.13 -4.16 -16.56
CA GLY A 14 5.14 -5.40 -15.79
C GLY A 14 5.22 -5.13 -14.29
N LEU A 15 4.71 -6.07 -13.51
CA LEU A 15 4.93 -6.06 -12.07
C LEU A 15 6.43 -6.16 -11.76
N PRO A 16 7.00 -5.23 -10.98
CA PRO A 16 8.42 -5.26 -10.67
C PRO A 16 8.82 -6.52 -9.91
N LYS A 17 10.04 -7.00 -10.16
CA LYS A 17 10.61 -8.12 -9.41
C LYS A 17 10.61 -7.79 -7.92
N GLY A 18 10.11 -8.72 -7.10
CA GLY A 18 10.04 -8.55 -5.65
C GLY A 18 8.71 -7.99 -5.14
N VAL A 19 7.76 -7.63 -6.01
CA VAL A 19 6.42 -7.23 -5.57
C VAL A 19 5.69 -8.36 -4.82
N ASP A 20 5.87 -9.61 -5.25
CA ASP A 20 5.22 -10.76 -4.61
C ASP A 20 5.62 -10.92 -3.15
N TYR A 21 6.87 -10.61 -2.82
CA TYR A 21 7.33 -10.60 -1.43
C TYR A 21 6.52 -9.60 -0.61
N TRP A 22 6.35 -8.37 -1.11
CA TRP A 22 5.59 -7.33 -0.42
C TRP A 22 4.12 -7.63 -0.32
N PHE A 23 3.54 -8.28 -1.34
CA PHE A 23 2.15 -8.72 -1.31
C PHE A 23 1.93 -9.81 -0.26
N ASN A 24 2.80 -10.82 -0.23
CA ASN A 24 2.75 -11.87 0.78
C ASN A 24 3.01 -11.33 2.19
N TRP A 25 3.96 -10.40 2.33
CA TRP A 25 4.23 -9.73 3.60
C TRP A 25 3.01 -8.94 4.09
N SER A 26 2.37 -8.15 3.23
CA SER A 26 1.16 -7.38 3.58
C SER A 26 0.01 -8.29 3.99
N ARG A 27 -0.20 -9.39 3.26
CA ARG A 27 -1.18 -10.44 3.62
C ARG A 27 -0.85 -11.10 4.96
N SER A 28 0.42 -11.38 5.25
CA SER A 28 0.85 -11.93 6.54
C SER A 28 0.59 -10.98 7.72
N LYS A 29 0.54 -9.66 7.46
CA LYS A 29 0.11 -8.65 8.44
C LYS A 29 -1.41 -8.52 8.53
N GLY A 30 -2.16 -9.27 7.72
CA GLY A 30 -3.62 -9.32 7.71
C GLY A 30 -4.29 -8.26 6.84
N ALA A 31 -3.54 -7.56 5.97
CA ALA A 31 -4.13 -6.66 4.98
C ALA A 31 -4.69 -7.46 3.80
N THR A 32 -5.79 -6.97 3.21
CA THR A 32 -6.37 -7.57 2.00
C THR A 32 -5.80 -6.86 0.76
N LEU A 33 -5.46 -7.64 -0.26
CA LEU A 33 -4.99 -7.12 -1.56
C LEU A 33 -6.04 -7.41 -2.62
N GLU A 34 -6.59 -6.34 -3.18
CA GLU A 34 -7.62 -6.38 -4.21
C GLU A 34 -7.02 -5.90 -5.54
N PRO A 35 -6.94 -6.76 -6.57
CA PRO A 35 -6.49 -6.32 -7.89
C PRO A 35 -7.58 -5.43 -8.53
N ILE A 36 -7.21 -4.21 -8.92
CA ILE A 36 -8.07 -3.29 -9.70
C ILE A 36 -7.80 -3.50 -11.19
N SER A 37 -6.52 -3.62 -11.56
CA SER A 37 -6.07 -3.94 -12.92
C SER A 37 -4.71 -4.65 -12.86
N VAL A 38 -4.12 -4.96 -14.02
CA VAL A 38 -2.81 -5.63 -14.12
C VAL A 38 -1.72 -4.90 -13.32
N TYR A 39 -1.77 -3.57 -13.27
CA TYR A 39 -0.76 -2.73 -12.63
C TYR A 39 -1.30 -1.91 -11.46
N ARG A 40 -2.54 -2.14 -11.03
CA ARG A 40 -3.18 -1.38 -9.95
C ARG A 40 -3.80 -2.28 -8.92
N TYR A 41 -3.52 -1.99 -7.66
CA TYR A 41 -3.98 -2.78 -6.53
C TYR A 41 -4.51 -1.86 -5.44
N ARG A 42 -5.52 -2.33 -4.73
CA ARG A 42 -6.00 -1.72 -3.50
C ARG A 42 -5.58 -2.58 -2.31
N ILE A 43 -4.92 -1.96 -1.36
CA ILE A 43 -4.53 -2.58 -0.09
C ILE A 43 -5.51 -2.12 0.98
N VAL A 44 -6.36 -3.01 1.47
CA VAL A 44 -7.37 -2.71 2.48
C VAL A 44 -6.86 -3.08 3.87
N CYS A 45 -6.92 -2.12 4.78
CA CYS A 45 -6.56 -2.23 6.19
C CYS A 45 -7.81 -2.02 7.06
N THR A 46 -8.16 -3.04 7.83
CA THR A 46 -9.29 -3.01 8.78
C THR A 46 -8.85 -2.73 10.22
N ARG A 47 -7.56 -2.85 10.52
CA ARG A 47 -6.99 -2.62 11.85
C ARG A 47 -5.89 -1.56 11.83
N PRO A 48 -5.74 -0.73 12.89
CA PRO A 48 -4.68 0.28 12.97
C PRO A 48 -3.26 -0.29 12.79
N GLY A 49 -3.01 -1.51 13.27
CA GLY A 49 -1.73 -2.20 13.08
C GLY A 49 -1.40 -2.43 11.60
N GLN A 50 -2.34 -2.96 10.81
CA GLN A 50 -2.18 -3.17 9.37
C GLN A 50 -1.86 -1.85 8.66
N LEU A 51 -2.62 -0.81 8.98
CA LEU A 51 -2.44 0.51 8.41
C LEU A 51 -1.03 1.06 8.66
N SER A 52 -0.49 0.82 9.85
CA SER A 52 0.86 1.25 10.23
C SER A 52 1.93 0.50 9.44
N TRP A 53 1.82 -0.83 9.35
CA TRP A 53 2.77 -1.69 8.62
C TRP A 53 2.73 -1.46 7.11
N VAL A 54 1.53 -1.41 6.52
CA VAL A 54 1.34 -1.16 5.08
C VAL A 54 1.81 0.23 4.72
N GLY A 55 1.46 1.25 5.52
CA GLY A 55 1.98 2.60 5.33
C GLY A 55 3.51 2.62 5.37
N TRP A 56 4.14 1.99 6.37
CA TRP A 56 5.60 1.91 6.40
C TRP A 56 6.18 1.24 5.15
N ALA A 57 5.58 0.16 4.66
CA ALA A 57 6.06 -0.49 3.44
C ALA A 57 5.96 0.44 2.22
N LEU A 58 4.83 1.12 2.05
CA LEU A 58 4.56 1.99 0.90
C LEU A 58 5.40 3.25 0.86
N TYR A 59 5.92 3.72 2.01
CA TYR A 59 6.65 4.98 2.09
C TYR A 59 8.11 4.86 2.53
N HIS A 60 8.52 3.76 3.18
CA HIS A 60 9.86 3.62 3.80
C HIS A 60 10.56 2.29 3.54
N SER A 61 10.09 1.51 2.57
CA SER A 61 10.72 0.23 2.20
C SER A 61 11.07 0.19 0.73
N SER A 62 11.66 -0.91 0.26
CA SER A 62 11.92 -1.09 -1.17
C SER A 62 10.64 -1.08 -2.01
N LEU A 63 9.46 -1.36 -1.42
CA LEU A 63 8.18 -1.21 -2.12
C LEU A 63 7.89 0.22 -2.56
N ALA A 64 8.33 1.22 -1.79
CA ALA A 64 8.13 2.64 -2.09
C ALA A 64 8.80 3.06 -3.41
N SER A 65 9.86 2.35 -3.82
CA SER A 65 10.53 2.56 -5.10
C SER A 65 9.92 1.75 -6.26
N LEU A 66 8.98 0.84 -5.97
CA LEU A 66 8.36 -0.05 -6.96
C LEU A 66 6.97 0.42 -7.39
N CYS A 67 6.24 1.13 -6.53
CA CYS A 67 4.89 1.61 -6.80
C CYS A 67 4.67 3.02 -6.29
N GLU A 68 3.65 3.68 -6.84
CA GLU A 68 3.14 4.96 -6.35
C GLU A 68 1.81 4.76 -5.63
N VAL A 69 1.61 5.46 -4.51
CA VAL A 69 0.29 5.57 -3.87
C VAL A 69 -0.53 6.66 -4.57
N ILE A 70 -1.55 6.23 -5.31
CA ILE A 70 -2.36 7.11 -6.16
C ILE A 70 -3.66 7.59 -5.49
N ALA A 71 -4.18 6.82 -4.53
CA ALA A 71 -5.31 7.25 -3.71
C ALA A 71 -5.26 6.59 -2.33
N VAL A 72 -5.93 7.21 -1.36
CA VAL A 72 -6.06 6.70 0.01
C VAL A 72 -7.47 6.96 0.52
N SER A 73 -7.94 6.14 1.47
CA SER A 73 -9.26 6.31 2.11
C SER A 73 -9.20 6.18 3.63
N GLY A 74 -10.21 6.71 4.30
CA GLY A 74 -10.35 6.62 5.76
C GLY A 74 -9.12 7.13 6.51
N ASN A 75 -8.62 6.34 7.47
CA ASN A 75 -7.46 6.71 8.29
C ASN A 75 -6.13 6.65 7.54
N ALA A 76 -6.09 6.10 6.32
CA ALA A 76 -4.88 6.08 5.50
C ALA A 76 -4.43 7.49 5.10
N HIS A 77 -5.36 8.46 5.00
CA HIS A 77 -5.03 9.88 4.79
C HIS A 77 -4.03 10.40 5.82
N LYS A 78 -4.29 10.18 7.11
CA LYS A 78 -3.41 10.65 8.19
C LYS A 78 -1.99 10.10 8.06
N ARG A 79 -1.87 8.83 7.67
CA ARG A 79 -0.57 8.19 7.44
C ARG A 79 0.13 8.77 6.22
N ALA A 80 -0.56 8.85 5.09
CA ALA A 80 0.00 9.40 3.86
C ALA A 80 0.48 10.85 4.03
N SER A 81 -0.28 11.68 4.76
CA SER A 81 0.12 13.06 5.09
C SER A 81 1.41 13.11 5.90
N LEU A 82 1.47 12.34 7.00
CA LEU A 82 2.67 12.28 7.86
C LEU A 82 3.94 11.89 7.09
N TYR A 83 3.82 10.99 6.11
CA TYR A 83 4.96 10.52 5.33
C TYR A 83 5.32 11.44 4.15
N LYS A 84 4.39 12.24 3.64
CA LYS A 84 4.71 13.28 2.63
C LYS A 84 5.45 14.47 3.24
N GLU A 85 5.20 14.77 4.51
CA GLU A 85 5.84 15.89 5.23
C GLU A 85 7.26 15.56 5.72
N HIS A 86 7.60 14.27 5.85
CA HIS A 86 8.90 13.78 6.32
C HIS A 86 9.42 12.65 5.42
N PRO A 87 10.08 12.96 4.29
CA PRO A 87 10.66 11.96 3.39
C PRO A 87 11.78 11.14 4.06
#